data_AF-A0A9D0DHM9-F1
#
_entry.id   AF-A0A9D0DHM9-F1
#
_cell.length_a   1.000
_cell.length_b   1.000
_cell.length_c   1.000
_cell.angle_alpha   90.00
_cell.angle_beta   90.00
_cell.angle_gamma   90.00
#
_symmetry.space_group_name_H-M   'P 1'
#
loop_
_entity.id
_entity.type
_entity.pdbx_description
1 polymer ?
#
loop_
_entity_poly.entity_id
_entity_poly.type
_entity_poly.pdbx_seq_one_letter_code
_entity_poly.pdbx_strand_id
1 'polypeptide(L)'
;TRVEDCFAFAARMVTEFPQVNFLFMTYYNIVFRYGETGCLERAAKIGLVGTILPDLPPEEGESYFTGSRSLGLAPITFFTPTSTDERMREVAGRGAGFVYVVARRGVTGAHTEMDDNLAGYLNRCRAATELPLAVGFGIAGRADVAMLEGRTDMAVIGTATIRLVDEKGAGAVGGFMAGLLQEG
;
A
#
# COMPACT_ATOMS: atom_id res chain seq x y z
N THR A 1 19.48 9.26 4.29
CA THR A 1 18.67 10.03 3.33
C THR A 1 17.94 11.14 4.05
N ARG A 2 17.96 12.37 3.53
CA ARG A 2 17.20 13.49 4.09
C ARG A 2 15.82 13.56 3.44
N VAL A 3 14.83 14.14 4.12
CA VAL A 3 13.46 14.33 3.57
C VAL A 3 13.50 15.10 2.24
N GLU A 4 14.39 16.09 2.14
CA GLU A 4 14.62 16.85 0.91
C GLU A 4 15.05 15.98 -0.27
N ASP A 5 15.92 14.99 -0.03
CA ASP A 5 16.39 14.08 -1.07
C ASP A 5 15.23 13.23 -1.60
N CYS A 6 14.32 12.81 -0.71
CA CYS A 6 13.12 12.05 -1.09
C CYS A 6 12.17 12.90 -1.94
N PHE A 7 11.92 14.16 -1.58
CA PHE A 7 11.10 15.06 -2.38
C PHE A 7 11.70 15.36 -3.75
N ALA A 8 13.02 15.62 -3.82
CA ALA A 8 13.70 15.84 -5.08
C ALA A 8 13.64 14.59 -5.99
N PHE A 9 13.81 13.41 -5.40
CA PHE A 9 13.66 12.15 -6.12
C PHE A 9 12.23 11.95 -6.65
N ALA A 10 11.22 12.17 -5.82
CA ALA A 10 9.82 12.06 -6.22
C ALA A 10 9.46 13.00 -7.38
N ALA A 11 9.89 14.27 -7.30
CA ALA A 11 9.66 15.25 -8.37
C ALA A 11 10.24 14.78 -9.72
N ARG A 12 11.43 14.18 -9.70
CA ARG A 12 12.03 13.59 -10.90
C ARG A 12 11.22 12.41 -11.41
N MET A 13 10.82 11.48 -10.53
CA MET A 13 10.09 10.27 -10.94
C MET A 13 8.70 10.58 -11.51
N VAL A 14 7.95 11.49 -10.88
CA VAL A 14 6.64 11.91 -11.40
C VAL A 14 6.77 12.57 -12.78
N THR A 15 7.84 13.35 -13.00
CA THR A 15 8.10 14.00 -14.30
C THR A 15 8.53 13.00 -15.37
N GLU A 16 9.38 12.05 -15.02
CA GLU A 16 9.98 11.08 -15.96
C GLU A 16 9.00 9.95 -16.32
N PHE A 17 8.09 9.60 -15.41
CA PHE A 17 7.13 8.51 -15.57
C PHE A 17 5.69 8.98 -15.29
N PRO A 18 5.13 9.89 -16.10
CA PRO A 18 3.80 10.47 -15.87
C PRO A 18 2.64 9.47 -15.91
N GLN A 19 2.87 8.28 -16.47
CA GLN A 19 1.91 7.17 -16.50
C GLN A 19 1.87 6.35 -15.19
N VAL A 20 2.79 6.61 -14.26
CA VAL A 20 2.91 5.87 -13.00
C VAL A 20 2.40 6.73 -11.85
N ASN A 21 1.51 6.16 -11.05
CA ASN A 21 1.03 6.79 -9.82
C ASN A 21 2.05 6.58 -8.69
N PHE A 22 2.58 7.67 -8.14
CA PHE A 22 3.55 7.63 -7.03
C PHE A 22 2.91 8.00 -5.70
N LEU A 23 3.24 7.23 -4.67
CA LEU A 23 2.87 7.47 -3.28
C LEU A 23 4.12 7.49 -2.41
N PHE A 24 4.06 8.23 -1.31
CA PHE A 24 5.06 8.06 -0.25
C PHE A 24 4.58 7.09 0.81
N MET A 25 5.48 6.20 1.23
CA MET A 25 5.32 5.40 2.44
C MET A 25 6.38 5.80 3.45
N THR A 26 5.97 6.25 4.63
CA THR A 26 6.88 6.71 5.69
C THR A 26 6.24 6.61 7.07
N TYR A 27 7.04 6.77 8.12
CA TYR A 27 6.54 6.93 9.49
C TYR A 27 5.97 8.33 9.70
N TYR A 28 4.90 8.44 10.48
CA TYR A 28 4.24 9.69 10.81
C TYR A 28 5.17 10.67 11.53
N ASN A 29 6.07 10.18 12.40
CA ASN A 29 7.03 11.04 13.10
C ASN A 29 7.89 11.88 12.13
N ILE A 30 8.22 11.37 10.94
CA ILE A 30 8.97 12.14 9.93
C ILE A 30 8.12 13.28 9.38
N VAL A 31 6.84 13.01 9.09
CA VAL A 31 5.86 13.99 8.61
C VAL A 31 5.61 15.06 9.67
N PHE A 32 5.37 14.64 10.91
CA PHE A 32 5.15 15.53 12.05
C PHE A 32 6.34 16.46 12.27
N ARG A 33 7.57 15.94 12.27
CA ARG A 33 8.79 16.75 12.47
C ARG A 33 9.08 17.70 11.31
N TYR A 34 8.69 17.36 10.09
CA TYR A 34 8.79 18.26 8.94
C TYR A 34 7.72 19.37 9.00
N GLY A 35 6.58 19.06 9.59
CA GLY A 35 5.36 19.88 9.57
C GLY A 35 4.34 19.25 8.63
N GLU A 36 3.25 18.70 9.19
CA GLU A 36 2.26 17.90 8.46
C GLU A 36 1.70 18.63 7.22
N THR A 37 1.16 19.83 7.42
CA THR A 37 0.58 20.64 6.33
C THR A 37 1.59 20.88 5.22
N GLY A 38 2.80 21.35 5.56
CA GLY A 38 3.83 21.63 4.56
C GLY A 38 4.34 20.37 3.85
N CYS A 39 4.33 19.22 4.51
CA CYS A 39 4.66 17.94 3.90
C CYS A 39 3.61 17.55 2.85
N LEU A 40 2.33 17.63 3.21
CA LEU A 40 1.22 17.27 2.33
C LEU A 40 1.10 18.23 1.15
N GLU A 41 1.20 19.55 1.36
CA GLU A 41 1.16 20.54 0.29
C GLU A 41 2.29 20.31 -0.72
N ARG A 42 3.49 19.98 -0.22
CA ARG A 42 4.64 19.70 -1.08
C ARG A 42 4.47 18.39 -1.85
N ALA A 43 3.97 17.34 -1.21
CA ALA A 43 3.63 16.08 -1.86
C ALA A 43 2.62 16.27 -3.00
N ALA A 44 1.53 17.02 -2.73
CA ALA A 44 0.51 17.34 -3.72
C ALA A 44 1.09 18.16 -4.89
N LYS A 45 1.89 19.19 -4.59
CA LYS A 45 2.55 20.03 -5.61
C LYS A 45 3.49 19.24 -6.53
N ILE A 46 4.14 18.19 -6.01
CA ILE A 46 5.00 17.29 -6.79
C ILE A 46 4.18 16.42 -7.74
N GLY A 47 2.89 16.19 -7.46
CA GLY A 47 2.04 15.28 -8.20
C GLY A 47 2.03 13.87 -7.63
N LEU A 48 2.37 13.68 -6.35
CA LEU A 48 2.06 12.43 -5.66
C LEU A 48 0.54 12.27 -5.58
N VAL A 49 0.05 11.04 -5.62
CA VAL A 49 -1.39 10.75 -5.56
C VAL A 49 -1.86 10.33 -4.18
N GLY A 50 -0.94 10.11 -3.24
CA GLY A 50 -1.29 9.67 -1.89
C GLY A 50 -0.09 9.36 -1.00
N THR A 51 -0.42 9.02 0.24
CA THR A 51 0.54 8.71 1.29
C THR A 51 0.10 7.52 2.13
N ILE A 52 1.08 6.76 2.60
CA ILE A 52 0.93 5.57 3.43
C ILE A 52 1.71 5.83 4.72
N LEU A 53 1.00 5.92 5.85
CA LEU A 53 1.57 6.13 7.18
C LEU A 53 1.22 4.93 8.08
N PRO A 54 2.06 3.88 8.11
CA PRO A 54 1.70 2.60 8.76
C PRO A 54 1.55 2.70 10.28
N ASP A 55 2.16 3.70 10.90
CA ASP A 55 2.24 3.90 12.34
C ASP A 55 1.26 4.96 12.88
N LEU A 56 0.42 5.58 12.03
CA LEU A 56 -0.57 6.57 12.45
C LEU A 56 -1.92 5.91 12.76
N PRO A 57 -2.35 5.87 14.04
CA PRO A 57 -3.68 5.41 14.38
C PRO A 57 -4.75 6.31 13.75
N PRO A 58 -5.81 5.74 13.14
CA PRO A 58 -6.87 6.51 12.53
C PRO A 58 -7.47 7.62 13.41
N GLU A 59 -7.59 7.35 14.72
CA GLU A 59 -8.10 8.24 15.76
C GLU A 59 -7.25 9.50 15.95
N GLU A 60 -5.94 9.37 15.82
CA GLU A 60 -4.96 10.45 16.02
C GLU A 60 -4.70 11.22 14.72
N GLY A 61 -5.14 10.69 13.58
CA GLY A 61 -4.81 11.18 12.25
C GLY A 61 -5.82 12.10 11.58
N GLU A 62 -6.83 12.63 12.28
CA GLU A 62 -7.92 13.40 11.63
C GLU A 62 -7.41 14.59 10.80
N SER A 63 -6.41 15.33 11.31
CA SER A 63 -5.78 16.44 10.57
C SER A 63 -5.10 15.94 9.29
N TYR A 64 -4.38 14.82 9.36
CA TYR A 64 -3.76 14.17 8.22
C TYR A 64 -4.79 13.70 7.19
N PHE A 65 -5.86 13.02 7.60
CA PHE A 65 -6.88 12.51 6.69
C PHE A 65 -7.60 13.65 5.97
N THR A 66 -8.05 14.66 6.72
CA THR A 66 -8.75 15.81 6.16
C THR A 66 -7.82 16.67 5.29
N GLY A 67 -6.59 16.92 5.73
CA GLY A 67 -5.57 17.66 4.97
C GLY A 67 -5.14 16.95 3.70
N SER A 68 -4.99 15.62 3.72
CA SER A 68 -4.65 14.85 2.52
C SER A 68 -5.77 14.96 1.48
N ARG A 69 -7.02 14.72 1.89
CA ARG A 69 -8.18 14.78 0.98
C ARG A 69 -8.39 16.17 0.39
N SER A 70 -8.23 17.23 1.18
CA SER A 70 -8.40 18.61 0.68
C SER A 70 -7.35 18.99 -0.37
N LEU A 71 -6.18 18.34 -0.33
CA LEU A 71 -5.09 18.50 -1.29
C LEU A 71 -5.14 17.49 -2.45
N GLY A 72 -6.17 16.64 -2.52
CA GLY A 72 -6.28 15.60 -3.55
C GLY A 72 -5.33 14.41 -3.37
N LEU A 73 -4.70 14.28 -2.19
CA LEU A 73 -3.89 13.12 -1.82
C LEU A 73 -4.78 12.05 -1.20
N ALA A 74 -4.57 10.80 -1.61
CA ALA A 74 -5.21 9.64 -0.99
C ALA A 74 -4.47 9.24 0.31
N PRO A 75 -5.08 9.40 1.50
CA PRO A 75 -4.55 8.80 2.71
C PRO A 75 -4.91 7.30 2.72
N ILE A 76 -3.93 6.45 2.45
CA ILE A 76 -4.14 5.00 2.41
C ILE A 76 -4.34 4.48 3.83
N THR A 77 -5.39 3.68 4.01
CA THR A 77 -5.72 3.04 5.28
C THR A 77 -5.47 1.55 5.25
N PHE A 78 -5.47 0.92 6.43
CA PHE A 78 -5.09 -0.48 6.57
C PHE A 78 -6.20 -1.31 7.18
N PHE A 79 -6.35 -2.54 6.67
CA PHE A 79 -7.05 -3.61 7.36
C PHE A 79 -6.06 -4.65 7.86
N THR A 80 -6.35 -5.18 9.05
CA THR A 80 -5.59 -6.29 9.64
C THR A 80 -6.54 -7.45 9.98
N PRO A 81 -6.05 -8.70 10.07
CA PRO A 81 -6.92 -9.85 10.39
C PRO A 81 -7.61 -9.74 11.75
N THR A 82 -7.04 -8.94 12.66
CA THR A 82 -7.59 -8.66 14.00
C THR A 82 -8.59 -7.52 14.02
N SER A 83 -8.80 -6.82 12.90
CA SER A 83 -9.78 -5.74 12.80
C SER A 83 -11.20 -6.32 12.85
N THR A 84 -12.07 -5.71 13.64
CA THR A 84 -13.51 -6.02 13.64
C THR A 84 -14.17 -5.44 12.39
N ASP A 85 -15.34 -5.95 12.02
CA ASP A 85 -16.06 -5.45 10.83
C ASP A 85 -16.47 -3.98 10.98
N GLU A 86 -16.88 -3.58 12.18
CA GLU A 86 -17.16 -2.18 12.51
C GLU A 86 -15.92 -1.31 12.33
N ARG A 87 -14.78 -1.76 12.86
CA ARG A 87 -13.51 -1.04 12.73
C ARG A 87 -13.08 -0.89 11.28
N MET A 88 -13.25 -1.94 10.46
CA MET A 88 -12.93 -1.86 9.03
C MET A 88 -13.77 -0.80 8.31
N ARG A 89 -15.08 -0.73 8.57
CA ARG A 89 -15.95 0.31 7.96
C ARG A 89 -15.54 1.72 8.39
N GLU A 90 -15.27 1.89 9.69
CA GLU A 90 -14.85 3.18 10.24
C GLU A 90 -13.54 3.67 9.60
N VAL A 91 -12.53 2.81 9.54
CA VAL A 91 -11.21 3.15 8.99
C VAL A 91 -11.28 3.40 7.49
N ALA A 92 -12.05 2.61 6.75
CA ALA A 92 -12.26 2.84 5.33
C ALA A 92 -12.90 4.21 5.03
N GLY A 93 -13.84 4.66 5.87
CA GLY A 93 -14.49 5.96 5.73
C GLY A 93 -13.56 7.17 5.88
N ARG A 94 -12.40 6.99 6.54
CA ARG A 94 -11.37 8.04 6.67
C ARG A 94 -10.38 8.04 5.51
N GLY A 95 -10.18 6.90 4.85
CA GLY A 95 -9.21 6.73 3.77
C GLY A 95 -9.69 7.21 2.41
N ALA A 96 -8.79 7.16 1.43
CA ALA A 96 -9.13 7.25 0.00
C ALA A 96 -8.11 6.47 -0.84
N GLY A 97 -8.34 6.37 -2.14
CA GLY A 97 -7.46 5.61 -3.05
C GLY A 97 -7.72 4.12 -2.95
N PHE A 98 -7.10 3.45 -1.97
CA PHE A 98 -7.28 2.02 -1.72
C PHE A 98 -7.11 1.69 -0.24
N VAL A 99 -7.56 0.50 0.16
CA VAL A 99 -7.26 -0.07 1.46
C VAL A 99 -6.12 -1.07 1.33
N TYR A 100 -5.06 -0.87 2.10
CA TYR A 100 -3.96 -1.80 2.22
C TYR A 100 -4.35 -2.93 3.17
N VAL A 101 -4.65 -4.09 2.62
CA VAL A 101 -4.96 -5.29 3.40
C VAL A 101 -3.66 -5.98 3.80
N VAL A 102 -3.34 -5.90 5.09
CA VAL A 102 -2.24 -6.63 5.69
C VAL A 102 -2.72 -8.06 5.93
N ALA A 103 -2.01 -9.02 5.35
CA ALA A 103 -2.23 -10.43 5.63
C ALA A 103 -0.89 -11.08 6.05
N ARG A 104 -0.97 -12.13 6.87
CA ARG A 104 0.18 -12.95 7.23
C ARG A 104 0.04 -14.30 6.57
N ARG A 105 1.08 -14.75 5.86
CA ARG A 105 1.23 -16.15 5.47
C ARG A 105 1.41 -16.94 6.77
N GLY A 106 0.50 -17.87 7.08
CA GLY A 106 0.69 -18.82 8.17
C GLY A 106 1.98 -19.61 7.93
N VAL A 107 2.77 -19.82 8.99
CA VAL A 107 4.06 -20.54 8.94
C VAL A 107 3.90 -22.07 8.95
N THR A 108 2.66 -22.57 8.95
CA THR A 108 2.34 -23.99 9.12
C THR A 108 1.90 -24.58 7.79
N GLY A 109 2.67 -25.55 7.28
CA GLY A 109 2.58 -26.18 5.96
C GLY A 109 1.33 -27.03 5.67
N ALA A 110 0.13 -26.55 6.01
CA ALA A 110 -1.13 -27.09 5.54
C ALA A 110 -1.78 -26.06 4.58
N HIS A 111 -1.65 -26.31 3.28
CA HIS A 111 -2.07 -25.40 2.22
C HIS A 111 -3.59 -25.12 2.20
N THR A 112 -4.42 -26.06 2.67
CA THR A 112 -5.89 -25.98 2.53
C THR A 112 -6.58 -25.10 3.56
N GLU A 113 -6.20 -25.13 4.84
CA GLU A 113 -6.86 -24.30 5.87
C GLU A 113 -6.46 -22.82 5.81
N MET A 114 -5.28 -22.54 5.25
CA MET A 114 -4.79 -21.17 5.08
C MET A 114 -5.56 -20.40 4.01
N ASP A 115 -5.92 -21.05 2.90
CA ASP A 115 -6.63 -20.43 1.79
C ASP A 115 -8.07 -20.06 2.19
N ASP A 116 -8.74 -20.91 2.98
CA ASP A 116 -10.10 -20.65 3.47
C ASP A 116 -10.15 -19.47 4.45
N ASN A 117 -9.15 -19.36 5.34
CA ASN A 117 -9.05 -18.24 6.28
C ASN A 117 -8.75 -16.91 5.55
N LEU A 118 -7.86 -16.94 4.55
CA LEU A 118 -7.59 -15.77 3.72
C LEU A 118 -8.81 -15.35 2.90
N ALA A 119 -9.51 -16.29 2.27
CA ALA A 119 -10.72 -16.02 1.51
C ALA A 119 -11.82 -15.40 2.39
N GLY A 120 -12.06 -15.96 3.59
CA GLY A 120 -13.00 -15.42 4.56
C GLY A 120 -12.63 -14.00 5.00
N TYR A 121 -11.34 -13.75 5.27
CA TYR A 121 -10.86 -12.43 5.62
C TYR A 121 -11.03 -11.41 4.48
N LEU A 122 -10.67 -11.75 3.24
CA LEU A 122 -10.85 -10.87 2.09
C LEU A 122 -12.33 -10.54 1.82
N ASN A 123 -13.23 -11.51 2.03
CA ASN A 123 -14.67 -11.26 1.95
C ASN A 123 -15.14 -10.24 2.99
N ARG A 124 -14.65 -10.32 4.22
CA ARG A 124 -14.93 -9.31 5.26
C ARG A 124 -14.39 -7.94 4.88
N CYS A 125 -13.17 -7.87 4.35
CA CYS A 125 -12.58 -6.62 3.85
C CYS A 125 -13.44 -6.01 2.75
N ARG A 126 -13.85 -6.80 1.75
CA ARG A 126 -14.67 -6.35 0.63
C ARG A 126 -16.04 -5.86 1.11
N ALA A 127 -16.65 -6.51 2.08
CA ALA A 127 -17.94 -6.10 2.65
C ALA A 127 -17.86 -4.81 3.50
N ALA A 128 -16.67 -4.34 3.85
CA ALA A 128 -16.48 -3.16 4.71
C ALA A 128 -16.24 -1.86 3.92
N THR A 129 -15.97 -1.92 2.63
CA THR A 129 -15.65 -0.73 1.81
C THR A 129 -15.94 -0.99 0.34
N GLU A 130 -16.07 0.08 -0.46
CA GLU A 130 -16.06 0.05 -1.94
C GLU A 130 -14.70 0.46 -2.52
N LEU A 131 -13.75 0.89 -1.68
CA LEU A 131 -12.40 1.20 -2.14
C LEU A 131 -11.70 -0.06 -2.66
N PRO A 132 -10.82 0.06 -3.68
CA PRO A 132 -9.96 -1.04 -4.10
C PRO A 132 -9.19 -1.66 -2.92
N LEU A 133 -9.06 -2.98 -2.93
CA LEU A 133 -8.28 -3.74 -1.96
C LEU A 133 -6.91 -4.05 -2.53
N ALA A 134 -5.87 -3.48 -1.92
CA ALA A 134 -4.48 -3.79 -2.24
C ALA A 134 -3.90 -4.72 -1.18
N VAL A 135 -3.50 -5.92 -1.57
CA VAL A 135 -3.08 -6.96 -0.64
C VAL A 135 -1.57 -7.11 -0.63
N GLY A 136 -0.98 -7.11 0.57
CA GLY A 136 0.44 -7.39 0.77
C GLY A 136 0.70 -8.38 1.90
N PHE A 137 1.12 -9.61 1.55
CA PHE A 137 1.54 -10.65 2.52
C PHE A 137 2.86 -11.33 2.15
N GLY A 138 3.72 -10.64 1.41
CA GLY A 138 5.00 -11.22 0.95
C GLY A 138 4.85 -12.02 -0.33
N ILE A 139 4.11 -11.48 -1.30
CA ILE A 139 3.98 -12.00 -2.66
C ILE A 139 5.38 -12.15 -3.26
N ALA A 140 5.75 -13.38 -3.62
CA ALA A 140 7.10 -13.71 -4.07
C ALA A 140 7.14 -14.34 -5.47
N GLY A 141 5.99 -14.65 -6.06
CA GLY A 141 5.91 -15.19 -7.42
C GLY A 141 4.49 -15.22 -7.98
N ARG A 142 4.38 -15.67 -9.23
CA ARG A 142 3.10 -15.73 -9.98
C ARG A 142 2.02 -16.54 -9.25
N ALA A 143 2.41 -17.64 -8.60
CA ALA A 143 1.46 -18.46 -7.83
C ALA A 143 0.78 -17.67 -6.72
N ASP A 144 1.50 -16.74 -6.05
CA ASP A 144 0.90 -15.88 -5.03
C ASP A 144 -0.07 -14.86 -5.63
N VAL A 145 0.23 -14.36 -6.84
CA VAL A 145 -0.67 -13.45 -7.56
C VAL A 145 -1.93 -14.17 -8.02
N ALA A 146 -1.80 -15.38 -8.55
CA ALA A 146 -2.92 -16.20 -9.02
C ALA A 146 -3.92 -16.52 -7.89
N MET A 147 -3.47 -16.65 -6.64
CA MET A 147 -4.37 -16.82 -5.49
C MET A 147 -5.26 -15.60 -5.21
N LEU A 148 -4.86 -14.42 -5.68
CA LEU A 148 -5.55 -13.15 -5.46
C LEU A 148 -6.45 -12.73 -6.62
N GLU A 149 -6.27 -13.32 -7.79
CA GLU A 149 -7.07 -13.06 -8.98
C GLU A 149 -8.55 -13.32 -8.70
N GLY A 150 -9.40 -12.36 -9.06
CA GLY A 150 -10.84 -12.39 -8.80
C GLY A 150 -11.25 -12.15 -7.34
N ARG A 151 -10.31 -11.94 -6.41
CA ARG A 151 -10.59 -11.67 -4.98
C ARG A 151 -10.16 -10.28 -4.53
N THR A 152 -9.20 -9.68 -5.22
CA THR A 152 -8.58 -8.41 -4.85
C THR A 152 -8.32 -7.56 -6.08
N ASP A 153 -8.23 -6.25 -5.89
CA ASP A 153 -8.01 -5.30 -6.99
C ASP A 153 -6.52 -5.11 -7.28
N MET A 154 -5.65 -5.26 -6.28
CA MET A 154 -4.21 -4.98 -6.39
C MET A 154 -3.35 -5.91 -5.53
N ALA A 155 -2.15 -6.21 -6.04
CA ALA A 155 -1.09 -6.91 -5.33
C ALA A 155 0.06 -5.96 -4.99
N VAL A 156 0.50 -5.94 -3.72
CA VAL A 156 1.62 -5.11 -3.26
C VAL A 156 2.87 -5.98 -3.04
N ILE A 157 3.91 -5.73 -3.82
CA ILE A 157 5.16 -6.52 -3.83
C ILE A 157 6.32 -5.67 -3.32
N GLY A 158 6.60 -5.76 -2.02
CA GLY A 158 7.71 -5.04 -1.37
C GLY A 158 8.97 -5.88 -1.23
N THR A 159 9.00 -6.77 -0.23
CA THR A 159 10.20 -7.52 0.19
C THR A 159 10.85 -8.34 -0.92
N ALA A 160 10.06 -8.98 -1.80
CA ALA A 160 10.61 -9.76 -2.90
C ALA A 160 11.38 -8.89 -3.90
N THR A 161 10.84 -7.70 -4.23
CA THR A 161 11.50 -6.73 -5.09
C THR A 161 12.80 -6.21 -4.46
N ILE A 162 12.79 -5.87 -3.18
CA ILE A 162 13.98 -5.38 -2.46
C ILE A 162 15.07 -6.46 -2.48
N ARG A 163 14.74 -7.70 -2.10
CA ARG A 163 15.69 -8.82 -2.13
C ARG A 163 16.28 -9.04 -3.52
N LEU A 164 15.45 -8.97 -4.56
CA LEU A 164 15.91 -9.13 -5.93
C LEU A 164 16.90 -8.02 -6.33
N VAL A 165 16.64 -6.77 -5.93
CA VAL A 165 17.55 -5.64 -6.18
C VAL A 165 18.87 -5.86 -5.44
N ASP A 166 18.83 -6.30 -4.19
CA ASP A 166 20.04 -6.56 -3.40
C ASP A 166 20.88 -7.70 -3.99
N GLU A 167 20.25 -8.75 -4.51
CA GLU A 167 20.91 -9.95 -5.04
C GLU A 167 21.38 -9.79 -6.50
N LYS A 168 20.59 -9.13 -7.34
CA LYS A 168 20.76 -9.13 -8.81
C LYS A 168 20.75 -7.73 -9.44
N GLY A 169 20.56 -6.68 -8.64
CA GLY A 169 20.51 -5.30 -9.10
C GLY A 169 19.14 -4.89 -9.69
N ALA A 170 18.95 -3.59 -9.86
CA ALA A 170 17.69 -3.00 -10.33
C ALA A 170 17.24 -3.48 -11.71
N GLY A 171 18.17 -3.86 -12.60
CA GLY A 171 17.86 -4.37 -13.93
C GLY A 171 17.06 -5.67 -13.93
N ALA A 172 17.10 -6.45 -12.84
CA ALA A 172 16.35 -7.70 -12.73
C ALA A 172 14.85 -7.48 -12.45
N VAL A 173 14.45 -6.30 -11.97
CA VAL A 173 13.07 -6.02 -11.53
C VAL A 173 12.08 -6.10 -12.69
N GLY A 174 12.45 -5.61 -13.88
CA GLY A 174 11.56 -5.61 -15.04
C GLY A 174 11.10 -7.02 -15.45
N GLY A 175 12.04 -7.97 -15.51
CA GLY A 175 11.73 -9.37 -15.83
C GLY A 175 10.91 -10.05 -14.74
N PHE A 176 11.21 -9.77 -13.47
CA PHE A 176 10.43 -10.29 -12.34
C PHE A 176 8.97 -9.79 -12.39
N MET A 177 8.76 -8.48 -12.56
CA MET A 177 7.41 -7.90 -12.66
C MET A 177 6.63 -8.47 -13.86
N ALA A 178 7.28 -8.62 -15.01
CA ALA A 178 6.65 -9.25 -16.18
C ALA A 178 6.21 -10.69 -15.89
N GLY A 179 7.05 -11.47 -15.21
CA GLY A 179 6.73 -12.85 -14.81
C GLY A 179 5.54 -12.98 -13.84
N LEU A 180 5.20 -11.92 -13.11
CA LEU A 180 4.02 -11.91 -12.23
C LEU A 180 2.70 -11.69 -13.00
N LEU A 181 2.78 -11.10 -14.20
CA LEU A 181 1.63 -10.72 -15.02
C LEU A 181 1.29 -11.73 -16.12
N GLN A 182 2.20 -12.65 -16.45
CA GLN A 182 1.95 -13.65 -17.50
C GLN A 182 0.99 -14.75 -17.01
N GLU A 183 -0.12 -14.92 -17.72
CA GLU A 183 -0.92 -16.15 -17.66
C GLU A 183 -0.08 -17.28 -18.29
N GLY A 184 0.02 -18.41 -17.58
CA GLY A 184 0.77 -19.59 -18.05
C GLY A 184 0.07 -20.32 -19.18
#